data_AF-A0A6N9SJQ7-F1
#
_entry.id   AF-A0A6N9SJQ7-F1
#
_cell.length_a   1.000
_cell.length_b   1.000
_cell.length_c   1.000
_cell.angle_alpha   90.00
_cell.angle_beta   90.00
_cell.angle_gamma   90.00
#
_symmetry.space_group_name_H-M   'P 1'
#
loop_
_entity.id
_entity.type
_entity.pdbx_description
1 polymer ?
#
loop_
_entity_poly.entity_id
_entity_poly.type
_entity_poly.pdbx_seq_one_letter_code
_entity_poly.pdbx_strand_id
1 'polypeptide(L)' 'RTVRVKKACTKCDCIVEAPAPSRPIERGIAGSGLLARVLTGQYCEHLPLYRQSEIFARQGAELSRAL' A
#
# COMPACT_ATOMS: atom_id res chain seq x y z
N ARG A 1 2.62 1.04 10.46
CA ARG A 1 1.88 0.00 11.23
C ARG A 1 0.48 0.52 11.51
N THR A 2 -0.56 -0.08 10.95
CA THR A 2 -1.95 0.33 11.25
C THR A 2 -2.43 -0.41 12.49
N VAL A 3 -2.76 0.33 13.56
CA VAL A 3 -3.32 -0.26 14.79
C VAL A 3 -4.81 -0.41 14.58
N ARG A 4 -5.34 -1.63 14.71
CA ARG A 4 -6.79 -1.87 14.70
C ARG A 4 -7.29 -2.01 16.13
N VAL A 5 -8.11 -1.05 16.54
CA VAL A 5 -8.66 -0.98 17.90
C VAL A 5 -9.87 -1.89 17.99
N LYS A 6 -9.86 -2.80 18.97
CA LYS A 6 -11.01 -3.60 19.36
C LYS A 6 -11.77 -2.87 20.46
N LYS A 7 -13.11 -2.90 20.42
CA LYS A 7 -13.97 -2.30 21.44
C LYS A 7 -14.87 -3.38 22.03
N ALA A 8 -15.03 -3.37 23.35
CA ALA A 8 -15.99 -4.23 24.04
C ALA A 8 -17.28 -3.44 24.33
N CYS A 9 -18.44 -4.07 24.11
CA CYS A 9 -19.73 -3.50 24.47
C CYS A 9 -20.21 -4.12 25.78
N THR A 10 -20.41 -3.31 26.82
CA THR A 10 -20.86 -3.77 28.15
C THR A 10 -22.31 -4.24 28.20
N LYS A 11 -23.13 -3.92 27.17
CA LYS A 11 -24.55 -4.30 27.11
C LYS A 11 -24.79 -5.68 26.49
N CYS A 12 -23.98 -6.07 25.51
CA CYS A 12 -24.12 -7.34 24.79
C CYS A 12 -22.93 -8.28 24.96
N ASP A 13 -21.92 -7.88 25.74
CA ASP A 13 -20.70 -8.64 26.05
C ASP A 13 -19.91 -9.12 24.82
N CYS A 14 -20.05 -8.40 23.71
CA CYS A 14 -19.37 -8.68 22.45
C CYS A 14 -18.16 -7.75 22.26
N ILE A 15 -17.08 -8.31 21.72
CA ILE A 15 -15.91 -7.55 21.24
C ILE A 15 -16.06 -7.33 19.74
N VAL A 16 -16.12 -6.07 19.33
CA VAL A 16 -16.24 -5.67 17.92
C VAL A 16 -14.98 -4.96 17.44
N GLU A 17 -14.68 -5.15 16.17
CA GLU A 17 -13.57 -4.50 15.48
C GLU A 17 -14.08 -3.95 14.14
N ALA A 18 -13.59 -2.78 13.74
CA ALA A 18 -13.93 -2.26 12.42
C ALA A 18 -13.37 -3.18 11.33
N PRO A 19 -14.08 -3.34 10.19
CA PRO A 19 -13.56 -4.09 9.06
C PRO A 19 -12.23 -3.49 8.58
N ALA A 20 -11.37 -4.33 8.02
CA ALA A 20 -10.12 -3.85 7.44
C ALA A 20 -10.43 -2.82 6.34
N PRO A 21 -9.65 -1.72 6.23
CA PRO A 21 -9.71 -0.91 5.03
C PRO A 21 -9.34 -1.77 3.82
N SER A 22 -10.00 -1.51 2.69
CA SER A 22 -9.68 -2.18 1.43
C SER A 22 -8.24 -1.86 1.03
N ARG A 23 -7.61 -2.83 0.36
CA ARG A 23 -6.29 -2.63 -0.26
C ARG A 23 -6.49 -2.01 -1.65
N PRO A 24 -5.57 -1.13 -2.11
CA PRO A 24 -5.67 -0.56 -3.47
C PRO A 24 -5.70 -1.62 -4.57
N ILE A 25 -4.96 -2.72 -4.39
CA ILE A 25 -4.96 -3.89 -5.28
C ILE A 25 -5.35 -5.10 -4.43
N GLU A 26 -6.40 -5.80 -4.85
CA GLU A 26 -6.85 -7.01 -4.16
C GLU A 26 -5.77 -8.09 -4.25
N ARG A 27 -5.42 -8.70 -3.12
CA ARG A 27 -4.33 -9.70 -3.00
C ARG A 27 -2.94 -9.21 -3.45
N GLY A 28 -2.78 -7.92 -3.73
CA GLY A 28 -1.48 -7.32 -4.06
C GLY A 28 -0.49 -7.44 -2.90
N ILE A 29 0.76 -7.77 -3.23
CA ILE A 29 1.86 -7.85 -2.27
C ILE A 29 2.51 -6.49 -1.98
N ALA A 30 2.37 -5.54 -2.90
CA ALA A 30 2.93 -4.20 -2.75
C ALA A 30 2.18 -3.42 -1.66
N GLY A 31 2.95 -2.83 -0.73
CA GLY A 31 2.40 -1.93 0.28
C GLY A 31 1.86 -0.64 -0.36
N SER A 32 0.87 -0.02 0.29
CA SER A 32 0.23 1.22 -0.20
C SER A 32 1.22 2.36 -0.41
N GLY A 33 2.27 2.48 0.41
CA GLY A 33 3.31 3.49 0.25
C GLY A 33 4.14 3.31 -1.02
N LEU A 34 4.46 2.06 -1.38
CA LEU A 34 5.18 1.76 -2.63
C LEU A 34 4.31 2.12 -3.84
N LEU A 35 3.03 1.70 -3.82
CA LEU A 35 2.07 2.02 -4.88
C LEU A 35 1.91 3.55 -5.04
N ALA A 36 1.75 4.28 -3.94
CA ALA A 36 1.66 5.73 -3.96
C ALA A 36 2.91 6.37 -4.59
N ARG A 37 4.11 5.92 -4.21
CA ARG A 37 5.35 6.50 -4.74
C ARG A 37 5.51 6.25 -6.24
N VAL A 38 5.19 5.06 -6.72
CA VAL A 38 5.24 4.73 -8.16
C VAL A 38 4.26 5.58 -8.96
N LEU A 39 3.02 5.69 -8.49
CA LEU A 39 1.97 6.47 -9.15
C LEU A 39 2.30 7.97 -9.17
N THR A 40 2.67 8.55 -8.02
CA THR A 40 3.06 9.97 -7.96
C THR A 40 4.29 10.25 -8.82
N GLY A 41 5.30 9.37 -8.79
CA GLY A 41 6.48 9.49 -9.64
C GLY A 41 6.10 9.53 -11.12
N GLN A 42 5.30 8.57 -11.58
CA GLN A 42 4.95 8.45 -13.00
C GLN A 42 4.06 9.59 -13.49
N TYR A 43 3.01 9.92 -12.72
CA TYR A 43 1.93 10.78 -13.20
C TYR A 43 2.04 12.24 -12.72
N CYS A 44 2.67 12.51 -11.58
CA CYS A 44 2.76 13.86 -11.02
C CYS A 44 4.17 14.46 -11.18
N GLU A 45 5.21 13.64 -11.06
CA GLU A 45 6.62 14.08 -11.13
C GLU A 45 7.26 13.84 -12.51
N HIS A 46 6.49 13.30 -13.47
CA HIS A 46 6.97 12.94 -14.82
C HIS A 46 8.23 12.05 -14.80
N LEU A 47 8.31 11.14 -13.83
CA LEU A 47 9.41 10.22 -13.65
C LEU A 47 9.14 8.94 -14.45
N PRO A 48 9.79 8.73 -15.61
CA PRO A 48 9.48 7.57 -16.44
C PRO A 48 9.85 6.26 -15.74
N LEU A 49 9.11 5.18 -16.04
CA LEU A 49 9.23 3.87 -15.37
C LEU A 49 10.65 3.29 -15.43
N TYR A 50 11.41 3.51 -16.51
CA TYR A 50 12.80 3.04 -16.59
C TYR A 50 13.66 3.67 -15.48
N ARG A 51 13.51 4.98 -15.24
CA ARG A 51 14.28 5.69 -14.20
C ARG A 51 13.81 5.26 -12.81
N GLN A 52 12.51 5.07 -12.62
CA GLN A 52 11.97 4.55 -11.37
C GLN A 52 12.51 3.15 -11.06
N SER A 53 12.59 2.27 -12.05
CA SER A 53 13.12 0.92 -11.88
C SER A 53 14.56 0.93 -11.35
N GLU A 54 15.41 1.84 -11.82
CA GLU A 54 16.77 2.00 -11.33
C GLU A 54 16.83 2.53 -9.90
N ILE A 55 15.94 3.45 -9.53
CA ILE A 55 15.87 4.00 -8.18
C ILE A 55 15.45 2.93 -7.18
N PHE A 56 14.41 2.16 -7.49
CA PHE A 56 13.91 1.11 -6.61
C PHE A 56 14.81 -0.12 -6.56
N ALA A 57 15.53 -0.44 -7.64
CA ALA A 57 16.55 -1.49 -7.64
C ALA A 57 17.63 -1.25 -6.58
N ARG A 58 18.03 0.02 -6.33
CA ARG A 58 18.97 0.38 -5.25
C ARG A 58 18.43 0.10 -3.85
N GLN A 59 17.11 -0.02 -3.72
CA GLN A 59 16.40 -0.31 -2.47
C GLN A 59 16.00 -1.81 -2.39
N GLY A 60 16.44 -2.64 -3.34
CA GLY A 60 16.11 -4.06 -3.41
C GLY A 60 14.71 -4.36 -3.95
N ALA A 61 14.02 -3.38 -4.53
CA ALA A 61 12.70 -3.55 -5.13
C ALA A 61 12.82 -3.56 -6.67
N GLU A 62 12.48 -4.69 -7.29
CA GLU A 62 12.43 -4.79 -8.74
C GLU A 62 11.06 -4.33 -9.27
N LEU A 63 11.08 -3.38 -10.19
CA LEU A 63 9.89 -2.95 -10.92
C LEU A 63 9.96 -3.44 -12.35
N SER A 64 8.92 -4.16 -12.79
CA SER A 64 8.74 -4.48 -14.20
C SER A 64 8.57 -3.19 -15.00
N ARG A 65 9.20 -3.15 -16.18
CA ARG A 65 9.09 -2.04 -17.14
C ARG A 65 7.98 -2.27 -18.16
N ALA A 66 7.29 -3.41 -18.07
CA ALA A 66 6.15 -3.73 -18.93
C ALA A 66 4.87 -3.07 -18.39
N LEU A 67 4.04 -2.59 -19.32
CA LEU A 67 2.64 -2.22 -19.07
C LEU A 67 1.77 -3.47 -19.05
#